data_AF-A0AB74NDD4-F1
#
_entry.id   AF-A0AB74NDD4-F1
#
_cell.length_a   1.000
_cell.length_b   1.000
_cell.length_c   1.000
_cell.angle_alpha   90.00
_cell.angle_beta   90.00
_cell.angle_gamma   90.00
#
_symmetry.space_group_name_H-M   'P 1'
#
loop_
_entity.id
_entity.type
_entity.pdbx_description
1 polymer ?
#
loop_
_entity_poly.entity_id
_entity_poly.type
_entity_poly.pdbx_seq_one_letter_code
_entity_poly.pdbx_strand_id
1 'polypeptide(L)'
;MNDSTTQNLISNIEQRPGMYLRTETINSLCDFLNGYFMHTKNELTKGFSMDFWFFHEFIKNYYNESSSVSGWANMLLYNCEHDQERAFHAFFKRYHEFTEIHVEAVFKATLDERNISFHTDMTKGKNLVVGLDLKQLAPIYQNPKSYLVLQLSKDNGYLLLVESDNVYYQERILFKDLAKINHEISSLFGTVQKQQQIELAILDEILYYPS
;
A
#
# COMPACT_ATOMS: atom_id res chain seq x y z
N MET A 1 -2.67 6.32 -13.93
CA MET A 1 -4.08 6.42 -14.40
C MET A 1 -4.90 5.18 -13.97
N ASN A 2 -4.82 4.73 -12.69
CA ASN A 2 -5.52 3.51 -12.23
C ASN A 2 -6.00 3.64 -10.77
N ASP A 3 -6.92 4.58 -10.58
CA ASP A 3 -7.77 4.65 -9.37
C ASP A 3 -9.20 5.14 -9.70
N SER A 4 -9.40 5.77 -10.87
CA SER A 4 -10.70 6.31 -11.27
C SER A 4 -11.78 5.23 -11.35
N THR A 5 -11.50 4.02 -11.85
CA THR A 5 -12.51 2.96 -11.96
C THR A 5 -12.99 2.48 -10.59
N THR A 6 -12.05 2.28 -9.65
CA THR A 6 -12.36 1.88 -8.28
C THR A 6 -13.08 2.97 -7.52
N GLN A 7 -12.59 4.21 -7.59
CA GLN A 7 -13.24 5.37 -6.99
C GLN A 7 -14.64 5.58 -7.57
N ASN A 8 -14.80 5.46 -8.90
CA ASN A 8 -16.10 5.54 -9.56
C ASN A 8 -17.04 4.43 -9.10
N LEU A 9 -16.55 3.19 -8.98
CA LEU A 9 -17.37 2.08 -8.46
C LEU A 9 -17.86 2.38 -7.04
N ILE A 10 -16.94 2.74 -6.13
CA ILE A 10 -17.29 3.02 -4.73
C ILE A 10 -18.23 4.23 -4.64
N SER A 11 -17.99 5.30 -5.40
CA SER A 11 -18.89 6.46 -5.47
C SER A 11 -20.27 6.10 -6.02
N ASN A 12 -20.36 5.24 -7.04
CA ASN A 12 -21.64 4.77 -7.56
C ASN A 12 -22.40 3.92 -6.54
N ILE A 13 -21.70 3.09 -5.76
CA ILE A 13 -22.31 2.33 -4.66
C ILE A 13 -22.85 3.29 -3.60
N GLU A 14 -22.11 4.34 -3.22
CA GLU A 14 -22.57 5.35 -2.27
C GLU A 14 -23.85 6.05 -2.73
N GLN A 15 -23.91 6.42 -4.02
CA GLN A 15 -25.06 7.14 -4.57
C GLN A 15 -26.30 6.26 -4.76
N ARG A 16 -26.12 4.97 -5.07
CA ARG A 16 -27.20 4.05 -5.45
C ARG A 16 -26.96 2.65 -4.86
N PRO A 17 -26.90 2.50 -3.53
CA PRO A 17 -26.47 1.24 -2.92
C PRO A 17 -27.37 0.06 -3.31
N GLY A 18 -28.69 0.26 -3.42
CA GLY A 18 -29.62 -0.78 -3.84
C GLY A 18 -29.43 -1.35 -5.26
N MET A 19 -28.62 -0.70 -6.11
CA MET A 19 -28.25 -1.24 -7.44
C MET A 19 -27.11 -2.26 -7.36
N TYR A 20 -26.31 -2.22 -6.30
CA TYR A 20 -25.10 -3.02 -6.14
C TYR A 20 -25.21 -4.01 -4.97
N LEU A 21 -25.87 -3.58 -3.90
CA LEU A 21 -25.96 -4.28 -2.63
C LEU A 21 -27.41 -4.65 -2.35
N ARG A 22 -27.61 -5.82 -1.72
CA ARG A 22 -28.93 -6.26 -1.26
C ARG A 22 -29.41 -5.47 -0.04
N THR A 23 -28.48 -5.04 0.82
CA THR A 23 -28.74 -4.25 2.03
C THR A 23 -27.61 -3.27 2.27
N GLU A 24 -27.93 -2.11 2.86
CA GLU A 24 -26.98 -1.05 3.23
C GLU A 24 -26.27 -1.39 4.55
N THR A 25 -25.50 -2.48 4.51
CA THR A 25 -24.76 -2.99 5.68
C THR A 25 -23.27 -3.07 5.35
N ILE A 26 -22.42 -2.79 6.35
CA ILE A 26 -20.97 -2.86 6.16
C ILE A 26 -20.50 -4.25 5.71
N ASN A 27 -21.16 -5.31 6.15
CA ASN A 27 -20.85 -6.67 5.70
C ASN A 27 -21.16 -6.86 4.21
N SER A 28 -22.34 -6.43 3.74
CA SER A 28 -22.71 -6.55 2.31
C SER A 28 -21.75 -5.78 1.42
N LEU A 29 -21.32 -4.59 1.86
CA LEU A 29 -20.32 -3.80 1.15
C LEU A 29 -18.95 -4.48 1.14
N CYS A 30 -18.51 -4.99 2.29
CA CYS A 30 -17.23 -5.70 2.43
C CYS A 30 -17.17 -6.93 1.52
N ASP A 31 -18.21 -7.76 1.51
CA ASP A 31 -18.29 -8.96 0.68
C ASP A 31 -18.26 -8.60 -0.81
N PHE A 32 -19.00 -7.56 -1.22
CA PHE A 32 -19.00 -7.08 -2.60
C PHE A 32 -17.61 -6.61 -3.04
N LEU A 33 -16.97 -5.73 -2.25
CA LEU A 33 -15.66 -5.17 -2.59
C LEU A 33 -14.57 -6.26 -2.56
N ASN A 34 -14.58 -7.15 -1.58
CA ASN A 34 -13.65 -8.28 -1.55
C ASN A 34 -13.79 -9.16 -2.79
N GLY A 35 -15.03 -9.43 -3.24
CA GLY A 35 -15.32 -10.14 -4.48
C GLY A 35 -14.77 -9.44 -5.72
N TYR A 36 -14.95 -8.12 -5.80
CA TYR A 36 -14.45 -7.29 -6.91
C TYR A 36 -12.92 -7.29 -6.98
N PHE A 37 -12.23 -7.21 -5.84
CA PHE A 37 -10.77 -7.13 -5.74
C PHE A 37 -10.06 -8.49 -5.62
N MET A 38 -10.73 -9.62 -5.83
CA MET A 38 -10.09 -10.95 -5.66
C MET A 38 -8.86 -11.17 -6.57
N HIS A 39 -8.73 -10.43 -7.68
CA HIS A 39 -7.65 -10.55 -8.65
C HIS A 39 -6.38 -9.76 -8.29
N THR A 40 -6.44 -8.78 -7.38
CA THR A 40 -5.34 -7.86 -7.04
C THR A 40 -4.52 -8.30 -5.83
N LYS A 41 -3.95 -9.52 -5.84
CA LYS A 41 -3.23 -10.11 -4.68
C LYS A 41 -1.70 -10.03 -4.71
N ASN A 42 -1.09 -9.31 -5.64
CA ASN A 42 0.38 -9.21 -5.68
C ASN A 42 0.89 -8.22 -4.62
N GLU A 43 1.75 -8.70 -3.71
CA GLU A 43 2.36 -7.87 -2.64
C GLU A 43 3.29 -6.78 -3.18
N LEU A 44 3.84 -6.98 -4.39
CA LEU A 44 4.68 -6.03 -5.12
C LEU A 44 3.96 -5.55 -6.37
N THR A 45 3.78 -4.23 -6.48
CA THR A 45 3.13 -3.62 -7.65
C THR A 45 4.14 -2.83 -8.46
N LYS A 46 4.06 -2.92 -9.79
CA LYS A 46 4.89 -2.14 -10.70
C LYS A 46 4.34 -0.72 -10.85
N GLY A 47 5.21 0.25 -10.63
CA GLY A 47 4.93 1.68 -10.62
C GLY A 47 4.40 2.15 -9.27
N PHE A 48 3.60 3.21 -9.31
CA PHE A 48 3.05 3.87 -8.13
C PHE A 48 1.54 4.05 -8.23
N SER A 49 0.79 3.64 -7.21
CA SER A 49 -0.62 3.98 -6.99
C SER A 49 -0.97 4.08 -5.52
N MET A 50 -1.96 4.90 -5.18
CA MET A 50 -2.58 4.91 -3.85
C MET A 50 -3.94 4.21 -3.91
N ASP A 51 -3.90 2.95 -4.31
CA ASP A 51 -5.13 2.20 -4.57
C ASP A 51 -5.85 1.75 -3.29
N PHE A 52 -7.05 1.21 -3.46
CA PHE A 52 -7.93 0.79 -2.36
C PHE A 52 -7.30 -0.22 -1.39
N TRP A 53 -6.22 -0.92 -1.77
CA TRP A 53 -5.52 -1.82 -0.83
C TRP A 53 -5.04 -1.09 0.42
N PHE A 54 -4.56 0.15 0.26
CA PHE A 54 -4.05 0.96 1.36
C PHE A 54 -5.16 1.44 2.31
N PHE A 55 -6.43 1.31 1.93
CA PHE A 55 -7.56 1.69 2.78
C PHE A 55 -7.58 0.88 4.09
N HIS A 56 -7.17 -0.38 4.06
CA HIS A 56 -7.09 -1.20 5.29
C HIS A 56 -6.14 -0.59 6.31
N GLU A 57 -4.91 -0.28 5.90
CA GLU A 57 -3.91 0.30 6.79
C GLU A 57 -4.27 1.73 7.20
N PHE A 58 -4.93 2.50 6.32
CA PHE A 58 -5.49 3.80 6.66
C PHE A 58 -6.48 3.71 7.82
N ILE A 59 -7.47 2.81 7.75
CA ILE A 59 -8.46 2.62 8.82
C ILE A 59 -7.80 2.16 10.13
N LYS A 60 -6.85 1.23 10.02
CA LYS A 60 -6.09 0.73 11.18
C LYS A 60 -5.33 1.85 11.88
N ASN A 61 -4.67 2.72 11.13
CA ASN A 61 -3.97 3.87 11.66
C ASN A 61 -4.95 4.90 12.25
N TYR A 62 -6.07 5.17 11.58
CA TYR A 62 -7.11 6.10 12.03
C TYR A 62 -7.67 5.75 13.41
N TYR A 63 -7.98 4.46 13.64
CA TYR A 63 -8.49 3.98 14.92
C TYR A 63 -7.40 3.55 15.90
N ASN A 64 -6.12 3.69 15.53
CA ASN A 64 -4.96 3.23 16.31
C ASN A 64 -5.08 1.76 16.73
N GLU A 65 -5.62 0.92 15.85
CA GLU A 65 -5.83 -0.50 16.08
C GLU A 65 -4.49 -1.26 15.99
N SER A 66 -4.22 -2.08 17.00
CA SER A 66 -2.96 -2.84 17.09
C SER A 66 -3.02 -4.17 16.33
N SER A 67 -4.22 -4.69 16.07
CA SER A 67 -4.43 -5.94 15.36
C SER A 67 -4.48 -5.72 13.85
N SER A 68 -3.54 -6.30 13.12
CA SER A 68 -3.60 -6.40 11.66
C SER A 68 -4.60 -7.46 11.15
N VAL A 69 -5.22 -8.22 12.07
CA VAL A 69 -6.11 -9.35 11.72
C VAL A 69 -7.56 -8.90 11.55
N SER A 70 -7.95 -7.78 12.18
CA SER A 70 -9.28 -7.21 11.98
C SER A 70 -9.34 -6.45 10.67
N GLY A 71 -10.00 -7.01 9.65
CA GLY A 71 -10.29 -6.31 8.39
C GLY A 71 -10.97 -4.94 8.61
N TRP A 72 -10.85 -4.02 7.64
CA TRP A 72 -11.34 -2.64 7.77
C TRP A 72 -12.83 -2.56 8.13
N ALA A 73 -13.64 -3.48 7.61
CA ALA A 73 -15.07 -3.57 7.93
C ALA A 73 -15.31 -3.88 9.41
N ASN A 74 -14.51 -4.78 10.01
CA ASN A 74 -14.62 -5.13 11.43
C ASN A 74 -14.18 -3.96 12.33
N MET A 75 -13.11 -3.26 11.95
CA MET A 75 -12.65 -2.07 12.67
C MET A 75 -13.72 -0.97 12.66
N LEU A 76 -14.35 -0.72 11.51
CA LEU A 76 -15.46 0.24 11.39
C LEU A 76 -16.67 -0.19 12.22
N LEU A 77 -17.07 -1.47 12.12
CA LEU A 77 -18.22 -2.01 12.84
C LEU A 77 -18.05 -1.90 14.35
N TYR A 78 -16.88 -2.28 14.87
CA TYR A 78 -16.55 -2.15 16.29
C TYR A 78 -16.63 -0.69 16.76
N ASN A 79 -16.04 0.23 16.00
CA ASN A 79 -16.07 1.66 16.29
C ASN A 79 -17.44 2.32 16.06
N CYS A 80 -18.41 1.59 15.51
CA CYS A 80 -19.81 1.99 15.37
C CYS A 80 -20.74 1.21 16.29
N GLU A 81 -20.24 0.68 17.42
CA GLU A 81 -21.05 -0.03 18.42
C GLU A 81 -21.79 -1.25 17.85
N HIS A 82 -21.20 -1.89 16.84
CA HIS A 82 -21.78 -3.02 16.10
C HIS A 82 -23.05 -2.70 15.28
N ASP A 83 -23.32 -1.42 15.02
CA ASP A 83 -24.38 -0.99 14.10
C ASP A 83 -23.90 -1.09 12.63
N GLN A 84 -24.56 -1.96 11.86
CA GLN A 84 -24.22 -2.27 10.48
C GLN A 84 -24.44 -1.11 9.50
N GLU A 85 -25.52 -0.34 9.68
CA GLU A 85 -25.91 0.77 8.80
C GLU A 85 -25.05 2.01 9.11
N ARG A 86 -24.84 2.28 10.41
CA ARG A 86 -23.91 3.32 10.84
C ARG A 86 -22.48 3.07 10.35
N ALA A 87 -22.01 1.81 10.44
CA ALA A 87 -20.70 1.43 9.91
C ALA A 87 -20.62 1.53 8.38
N PHE A 88 -21.72 1.23 7.67
CA PHE A 88 -21.83 1.39 6.23
C PHE A 88 -21.63 2.86 5.81
N HIS A 89 -22.29 3.81 6.46
CA HIS A 89 -22.06 5.24 6.18
C HIS A 89 -20.68 5.73 6.64
N ALA A 90 -20.17 5.19 7.76
CA ALA A 90 -18.83 5.51 8.24
C ALA A 90 -17.75 5.11 7.24
N PHE A 91 -17.93 4.00 6.50
CA PHE A 91 -17.03 3.60 5.43
C PHE A 91 -16.84 4.73 4.41
N PHE A 92 -17.93 5.26 3.83
CA PHE A 92 -17.82 6.27 2.78
C PHE A 92 -17.18 7.55 3.28
N LYS A 93 -17.51 7.98 4.51
CA LYS A 93 -16.84 9.12 5.14
C LYS A 93 -15.32 8.92 5.23
N ARG A 94 -14.88 7.75 5.70
CA ARG A 94 -13.46 7.42 5.78
C ARG A 94 -12.82 7.27 4.41
N TYR A 95 -13.57 6.74 3.44
CA TYR A 95 -13.09 6.58 2.07
C TYR A 95 -12.83 7.93 1.40
N HIS A 96 -13.73 8.91 1.56
CA HIS A 96 -13.48 10.27 1.09
C HIS A 96 -12.22 10.87 1.71
N GLU A 97 -12.05 10.76 3.03
CA GLU A 97 -10.83 11.21 3.71
C GLU A 97 -9.56 10.53 3.17
N PHE A 98 -9.64 9.22 2.87
CA PHE A 98 -8.56 8.46 2.24
C PHE A 98 -8.22 8.97 0.83
N THR A 99 -9.23 9.27 0.00
CA THR A 99 -9.00 9.74 -1.37
C THR A 99 -8.41 11.15 -1.46
N GLU A 100 -8.44 11.92 -0.37
CA GLU A 100 -7.78 13.23 -0.29
C GLU A 100 -6.28 13.13 0.03
N ILE A 101 -5.78 11.93 0.36
CA ILE A 101 -4.37 11.71 0.66
C ILE A 101 -3.57 11.82 -0.64
N HIS A 102 -2.48 12.57 -0.61
CA HIS A 102 -1.54 12.72 -1.71
C HIS A 102 -0.10 12.69 -1.19
N VAL A 103 0.87 12.61 -2.09
CA VAL A 103 2.30 12.68 -1.74
C VAL A 103 2.68 14.15 -1.57
N GLU A 104 3.23 14.50 -0.41
CA GLU A 104 3.70 15.87 -0.11
C GLU A 104 5.20 16.03 -0.35
N ALA A 105 5.99 14.96 -0.15
CA ALA A 105 7.43 14.98 -0.37
C ALA A 105 7.95 13.63 -0.82
N VAL A 106 9.03 13.66 -1.61
CA VAL A 106 9.75 12.48 -2.09
C VAL A 106 11.21 12.59 -1.69
N PHE A 107 11.73 11.54 -1.08
CA PHE A 107 13.13 11.44 -0.69
C PHE A 107 13.79 10.25 -1.39
N LYS A 108 14.86 10.50 -2.14
CA LYS A 108 15.59 9.48 -2.90
C LYS A 108 16.93 9.15 -2.26
N ALA A 109 17.31 7.88 -2.30
CA ALA A 109 18.68 7.46 -2.04
C ALA A 109 19.16 6.38 -3.01
N THR A 110 20.40 6.52 -3.49
CA THR A 110 21.05 5.53 -4.38
C THR A 110 21.68 4.42 -3.54
N LEU A 111 21.52 3.17 -3.98
CA LEU A 111 22.12 2.01 -3.36
C LEU A 111 23.58 1.87 -3.80
N ASP A 112 24.47 1.60 -2.84
CA ASP A 112 25.89 1.32 -3.12
C ASP A 112 26.15 -0.19 -3.22
N GLU A 113 27.39 -0.57 -3.56
CA GLU A 113 27.80 -1.97 -3.69
C GLU A 113 27.54 -2.80 -2.42
N ARG A 114 27.64 -2.19 -1.23
CA ARG A 114 27.40 -2.88 0.04
C ARG A 114 25.91 -3.16 0.22
N ASN A 115 25.05 -2.22 -0.14
CA ASN A 115 23.61 -2.44 -0.13
C ASN A 115 23.19 -3.55 -1.09
N ILE A 116 23.72 -3.52 -2.31
CA ILE A 116 23.44 -4.54 -3.33
C ILE A 116 23.92 -5.91 -2.84
N SER A 117 25.16 -5.98 -2.33
CA SER A 117 25.71 -7.22 -1.77
C SER A 117 24.86 -7.77 -0.62
N PHE A 118 24.38 -6.92 0.28
CA PHE A 118 23.48 -7.32 1.36
C PHE A 118 22.16 -7.87 0.82
N HIS A 119 21.54 -7.19 -0.13
CA HIS A 119 20.25 -7.59 -0.71
C HIS A 119 20.34 -8.95 -1.42
N THR A 120 21.45 -9.22 -2.10
CA THR A 120 21.67 -10.48 -2.82
C THR A 120 22.15 -11.63 -1.93
N ASP A 121 22.53 -11.34 -0.69
CA ASP A 121 22.96 -12.36 0.27
C ASP A 121 21.74 -13.09 0.84
N MET A 122 21.53 -14.33 0.40
CA MET A 122 20.40 -15.17 0.77
C MET A 122 20.29 -15.48 2.27
N THR A 123 21.34 -15.20 3.05
CA THR A 123 21.35 -15.39 4.51
C THR A 123 20.99 -14.14 5.29
N LYS A 124 20.91 -12.98 4.64
CA LYS A 124 20.73 -11.67 5.27
C LYS A 124 19.54 -10.90 4.69
N GLY A 125 19.49 -10.78 3.37
CA GLY A 125 18.45 -10.05 2.65
C GLY A 125 17.11 -10.77 2.70
N LYS A 126 16.02 -10.01 2.53
CA LYS A 126 14.70 -10.60 2.30
C LYS A 126 14.66 -11.27 0.92
N ASN A 127 14.14 -12.49 0.90
CA ASN A 127 14.08 -13.34 -0.28
C ASN A 127 12.64 -13.74 -0.60
N LEU A 128 12.38 -13.95 -1.89
CA LEU A 128 11.18 -14.59 -2.40
C LEU A 128 11.46 -16.08 -2.61
N VAL A 129 10.45 -16.90 -2.33
CA VAL A 129 10.42 -18.28 -2.81
C VAL A 129 10.08 -18.24 -4.30
N VAL A 130 10.95 -18.84 -5.10
CA VAL A 130 10.78 -18.97 -6.55
C VAL A 130 10.69 -20.45 -6.91
N GLY A 131 10.04 -20.75 -8.04
CA GLY A 131 9.85 -22.12 -8.50
C GLY A 131 8.86 -22.95 -7.65
N LEU A 132 8.47 -24.11 -8.17
CA LEU A 132 7.50 -25.00 -7.52
C LEU A 132 8.11 -25.81 -6.36
N ASP A 133 9.44 -25.85 -6.24
CA ASP A 133 10.13 -26.70 -5.28
C ASP A 133 10.26 -26.10 -3.87
N LEU A 134 9.74 -24.89 -3.67
CA LEU A 134 9.75 -24.12 -2.42
C LEU A 134 11.14 -23.94 -1.77
N LYS A 135 12.22 -24.30 -2.46
CA LYS A 135 13.60 -24.26 -1.97
C LYS A 135 14.45 -23.29 -2.75
N GLN A 136 14.07 -22.96 -3.97
CA GLN A 136 14.72 -21.89 -4.71
C GLN A 136 14.30 -20.56 -4.11
N LEU A 137 15.30 -19.77 -3.75
CA LEU A 137 15.12 -18.42 -3.23
C LEU A 137 15.76 -17.44 -4.20
N ALA A 138 15.15 -16.29 -4.38
CA ALA A 138 15.72 -15.16 -5.11
C ALA A 138 15.55 -13.87 -4.28
N PRO A 139 16.42 -12.87 -4.46
CA PRO A 139 16.19 -11.56 -3.87
C PRO A 139 14.84 -10.98 -4.31
N ILE A 140 14.18 -10.24 -3.41
CA ILE A 140 12.88 -9.59 -3.72
C ILE A 140 12.98 -8.68 -4.94
N TYR A 141 14.07 -7.92 -5.06
CA TYR A 141 14.29 -6.99 -6.16
C TYR A 141 15.49 -7.44 -7.00
N GLN A 142 15.29 -7.55 -8.31
CA GLN A 142 16.38 -7.84 -9.25
C GLN A 142 17.12 -6.54 -9.56
N ASN A 143 18.45 -6.50 -9.44
CA ASN A 143 19.28 -5.30 -9.75
C ASN A 143 18.75 -3.96 -9.20
N PRO A 144 18.49 -3.83 -7.88
CA PRO A 144 17.99 -2.60 -7.31
C PRO A 144 19.04 -1.49 -7.39
N LYS A 145 18.63 -0.27 -7.79
CA LYS A 145 19.51 0.89 -8.02
C LYS A 145 19.34 1.98 -6.98
N SER A 146 18.11 2.24 -6.59
CA SER A 146 17.75 3.31 -5.66
C SER A 146 16.42 2.99 -4.98
N TYR A 147 16.07 3.75 -3.94
CA TYR A 147 14.73 3.72 -3.37
C TYR A 147 14.21 5.14 -3.16
N LEU A 148 12.88 5.27 -3.17
CA LEU A 148 12.14 6.48 -2.84
C LEU A 148 11.31 6.24 -1.58
N VAL A 149 11.40 7.18 -0.64
CA VAL A 149 10.49 7.32 0.49
C VAL A 149 9.50 8.40 0.14
N LEU A 150 8.22 8.04 -0.01
CA LEU A 150 7.14 8.97 -0.27
C LEU A 150 6.49 9.33 1.05
N GLN A 151 6.49 10.62 1.40
CA GLN A 151 5.77 11.12 2.56
C GLN A 151 4.34 11.51 2.14
N LEU A 152 3.35 10.96 2.83
CA LEU A 152 1.94 11.23 2.55
C LEU A 152 1.42 12.42 3.35
N SER A 153 0.44 13.10 2.77
CA SER A 153 -0.23 14.25 3.37
C SER A 153 -0.96 13.92 4.66
N LYS A 154 -1.18 14.96 5.47
CA LYS A 154 -1.98 14.89 6.71
C LYS A 154 -1.49 13.83 7.71
N ASP A 155 -0.18 13.60 7.75
CA ASP A 155 0.48 12.61 8.63
C ASP A 155 -0.04 11.17 8.44
N ASN A 156 -0.39 10.79 7.20
CA ASN A 156 -0.84 9.43 6.87
C ASN A 156 0.30 8.43 6.66
N GLY A 157 1.53 8.81 6.99
CA GLY A 157 2.69 7.94 6.96
C GLY A 157 3.46 7.98 5.64
N TYR A 158 4.07 6.86 5.29
CA TYR A 158 5.08 6.76 4.25
C TYR A 158 4.88 5.51 3.39
N LEU A 159 5.31 5.61 2.13
CA LEU A 159 5.37 4.50 1.18
C LEU A 159 6.82 4.30 0.71
N LEU A 160 7.17 3.06 0.39
CA LEU A 160 8.48 2.69 -0.14
C LEU A 160 8.35 2.25 -1.60
N LEU A 161 9.14 2.88 -2.47
CA LEU A 161 9.34 2.44 -3.85
C LEU A 161 10.80 2.06 -4.05
N VAL A 162 11.05 0.98 -4.78
CA VAL A 162 12.39 0.51 -5.15
C VAL A 162 12.57 0.58 -6.65
N GLU A 163 13.59 1.29 -7.11
CA GLU A 163 13.99 1.35 -8.51
C GLU A 163 14.83 0.12 -8.87
N SER A 164 14.38 -0.65 -9.87
CA SER A 164 15.03 -1.87 -10.35
C SER A 164 14.85 -1.95 -11.87
N ASP A 165 15.95 -2.07 -12.62
CA ASP A 165 15.94 -2.22 -14.09
C ASP A 165 14.98 -1.28 -14.84
N ASN A 166 14.94 0.00 -14.43
CA ASN A 166 14.11 1.07 -15.00
C ASN A 166 12.61 0.94 -14.72
N VAL A 167 12.23 0.10 -13.76
CA VAL A 167 10.89 -0.03 -13.21
C VAL A 167 10.94 0.33 -11.73
N TYR A 168 9.90 0.97 -11.23
CA TYR A 168 9.72 1.14 -9.79
C TYR A 168 8.79 0.04 -9.28
N TYR A 169 9.12 -0.53 -8.13
CA TYR A 169 8.26 -1.47 -7.42
C TYR A 169 7.80 -0.80 -6.14
N GLN A 170 6.48 -0.73 -5.93
CA GLN A 170 5.88 -0.25 -4.71
C GLN A 170 5.57 -1.43 -3.79
N GLU A 171 6.01 -1.32 -2.53
CA GLU A 171 5.54 -2.21 -1.48
C GLU A 171 4.11 -1.86 -1.08
N ARG A 172 3.25 -2.88 -0.97
CA ARG A 172 1.88 -2.72 -0.48
C ARG A 172 1.79 -2.61 1.05
N ILE A 173 2.65 -1.79 1.63
CA ILE A 173 2.72 -1.50 3.07
C ILE A 173 2.65 0.01 3.27
N LEU A 174 1.74 0.45 4.16
CA LEU A 174 1.68 1.83 4.63
C LEU A 174 2.43 1.97 5.95
N PHE A 175 3.60 2.59 5.91
CA PHE A 175 4.45 2.74 7.09
C PHE A 175 3.99 3.95 7.91
N LYS A 176 3.59 3.71 9.17
CA LYS A 176 3.09 4.77 10.05
C LYS A 176 4.10 5.90 10.30
N ASP A 177 5.38 5.57 10.36
CA ASP A 177 6.43 6.51 10.77
C ASP A 177 7.79 6.20 10.09
N LEU A 178 8.70 7.17 10.18
CA LEU A 178 10.05 7.07 9.62
C LEU A 178 10.86 5.92 10.20
N ALA A 179 10.65 5.55 11.47
CA ALA A 179 11.41 4.47 12.09
C ALA A 179 11.04 3.12 11.48
N LYS A 180 9.74 2.88 11.22
CA LYS A 180 9.26 1.65 10.58
C LYS A 180 9.74 1.50 9.14
N ILE A 181 9.65 2.55 8.32
CA ILE A 181 10.12 2.47 6.93
C ILE A 181 11.66 2.35 6.87
N ASN A 182 12.41 3.02 7.75
CA ASN A 182 13.86 2.87 7.81
C ASN A 182 14.28 1.47 8.30
N HIS A 183 13.51 0.86 9.19
CA HIS A 183 13.71 -0.53 9.58
C HIS A 183 13.51 -1.47 8.38
N GLU A 184 12.44 -1.26 7.61
CA GLU A 184 12.18 -2.02 6.39
C GLU A 184 13.32 -1.87 5.37
N ILE A 185 13.74 -0.64 5.07
CA ILE A 185 14.88 -0.35 4.18
C ILE A 185 16.15 -1.06 4.66
N SER A 186 16.41 -1.05 5.97
CA SER A 186 17.56 -1.75 6.56
C SER A 186 17.44 -3.27 6.42
N SER A 187 16.23 -3.82 6.52
CA SER A 187 16.00 -5.25 6.33
C SER A 187 16.18 -5.68 4.86
N LEU A 188 15.93 -4.79 3.92
CA LEU A 188 16.08 -5.03 2.48
C LEU A 188 17.54 -4.84 2.01
N PHE A 189 18.21 -3.81 2.53
CA PHE A 189 19.47 -3.29 1.98
C PHE A 189 20.59 -3.13 3.02
N GLY A 190 20.39 -3.54 4.28
CA GLY A 190 21.38 -3.52 5.35
C GLY A 190 21.52 -2.17 6.05
N THR A 191 21.94 -1.12 5.32
CA THR A 191 22.11 0.23 5.87
C THR A 191 21.31 1.28 5.12
N VAL A 192 20.63 2.15 5.85
CA VAL A 192 19.87 3.28 5.29
C VAL A 192 20.85 4.34 4.76
N GLN A 193 20.84 4.53 3.45
CA GLN A 193 21.61 5.56 2.77
C GLN A 193 21.07 6.97 3.05
N LYS A 194 21.93 7.98 2.90
CA LYS A 194 21.51 9.38 3.06
C LYS A 194 20.50 9.74 1.97
N GLN A 195 19.31 10.14 2.41
CA GLN A 195 18.22 10.52 1.51
C GLN A 195 18.32 12.00 1.13
N GLN A 196 17.96 12.33 -0.10
CA GLN A 196 17.85 13.69 -0.62
C GLN A 196 16.42 13.93 -1.08
N GLN A 197 15.85 15.07 -0.69
CA GLN A 197 14.54 15.46 -1.21
C GLN A 197 14.65 15.79 -2.69
N ILE A 198 13.70 15.29 -3.48
CA ILE A 198 13.60 15.54 -4.92
C ILE A 198 12.20 16.08 -5.26
N GLU A 199 12.04 16.57 -6.48
CA GLU A 199 10.77 17.11 -6.96
C GLU A 199 9.70 16.01 -7.11
N LEU A 200 8.44 16.36 -6.83
CA LEU A 200 7.29 15.44 -6.97
C LEU A 200 7.08 14.96 -8.41
N ALA A 201 7.53 15.73 -9.41
CA ALA A 201 7.39 15.42 -10.82
C ALA A 201 7.99 14.05 -11.22
N ILE A 202 8.92 13.51 -10.41
CA ILE A 202 9.42 12.14 -10.60
C ILE A 202 8.29 11.11 -10.63
N LEU A 203 7.20 11.32 -9.88
CA LEU A 203 6.07 10.40 -9.82
C LEU A 203 5.31 10.34 -11.13
N ASP A 204 5.33 11.40 -11.94
CA ASP A 204 4.71 11.43 -13.27
C ASP A 204 5.48 10.57 -14.29
N GLU A 205 6.77 10.36 -14.04
CA GLU A 205 7.64 9.50 -14.85
C GLU A 205 7.51 8.01 -14.48
N ILE A 206 6.95 7.71 -13.31
CA ILE A 206 6.75 6.34 -12.82
C ILE A 206 5.49 5.76 -13.43
N LEU A 207 5.66 5.00 -14.52
CA LEU A 207 4.58 4.29 -15.17
C LEU A 207 3.99 3.21 -14.25
N TYR A 208 2.70 3.38 -13.91
CA TYR A 208 1.91 2.35 -13.24
C TYR A 208 1.46 1.28 -14.23
N TYR A 209 1.77 0.02 -13.92
CA TYR A 209 1.32 -1.12 -14.70
C TYR A 209 0.32 -1.93 -13.85
N PRO A 210 -1.00 -1.87 -14.14
CA PRO A 210 -1.96 -2.73 -13.46
C PRO A 210 -1.56 -4.19 -13.69
N SER A 211 -1.51 -4.96 -12.59
CA SER A 211 -1.21 -6.40 -12.63
C SER A 211 -2.38 -7.20 -13.17
#